data_AF-T1J5N3-F1
#
_entry.id   AF-T1J5N3-F1
#
_cell.length_a   1.000
_cell.length_b   1.000
_cell.length_c   1.000
_cell.angle_alpha   90.00
_cell.angle_beta   90.00
_cell.angle_gamma   90.00
#
_symmetry.space_group_name_H-M   'P 1'
#
loop_
_entity.id
_entity.type
_entity.pdbx_description
1 polymer ?
#
loop_
_entity_poly.entity_id
_entity_poly.type
_entity_poly.pdbx_seq_one_letter_code
_entity_poly.pdbx_strand_id
1 'polypeptide(L)'
;MTAHELKDQGNRLFTARKFEEAVSCYSKAIIKNPIIPTFFTNRALCYLKLKQWELACHDCRRALDMDPSLVKGHFFLGQALLELNMYDDAIKHLQRANDLAKDQKLNFGDDVASQLRIAKKKRWSVLEEKRIMQEIELQTYLNRLIRDDKDRQCEVLRNKAGFNENTSSEFMKIEAGCDRHIAELNSLFAKIDDRRRKRDVPDYLCGKISFELMREPVITPSGITYDRKDIEEHLQRVGHFDPVTRTDLTQDQLIPNLAMKEVVDTFIGENEWAIDY
;
A
#
# COMPACT_ATOMS: atom_id res chain seq x y z
N MET A 1 19.35 -13.71 38.59
CA MET A 1 19.31 -13.13 37.25
C MET A 1 18.76 -11.71 37.25
N THR A 2 19.54 -10.75 36.75
CA THR A 2 19.12 -9.35 36.55
C THR A 2 18.21 -9.20 35.33
N ALA A 3 17.54 -8.05 35.17
CA ALA A 3 16.70 -7.78 33.99
C ALA A 3 17.53 -7.78 32.68
N HIS A 4 18.77 -7.29 32.73
CA HIS A 4 19.68 -7.30 31.58
C HIS A 4 20.14 -8.72 31.22
N GLU A 5 20.47 -9.56 32.21
CA GLU A 5 20.81 -10.98 31.96
C GLU A 5 19.65 -11.75 31.33
N LEU A 6 18.41 -11.48 31.75
CA LEU A 6 17.20 -12.05 31.15
C LEU A 6 17.03 -11.62 29.68
N LYS A 7 17.30 -10.35 29.38
CA LYS A 7 17.32 -9.83 28.00
C LYS A 7 18.42 -10.52 27.18
N ASP A 8 19.62 -10.69 27.72
CA ASP A 8 20.71 -11.36 27.00
C ASP A 8 20.42 -12.86 26.78
N GLN A 9 19.79 -13.53 27.75
CA GLN A 9 19.29 -14.89 27.56
C GLN A 9 18.21 -14.95 26.47
N GLY A 10 17.27 -14.00 26.47
CA GLY A 10 16.28 -13.85 25.41
C GLY A 10 16.92 -13.65 24.03
N ASN A 11 17.99 -12.85 23.94
CA ASN A 11 18.73 -12.63 22.70
C ASN A 11 19.35 -13.95 22.20
N ARG A 12 19.95 -14.76 23.08
CA ARG A 12 20.52 -16.08 22.70
C ARG A 12 19.44 -17.03 22.19
N LEU A 13 18.29 -17.09 22.85
CA LEU A 13 17.16 -17.91 22.42
C LEU A 13 16.57 -17.44 21.09
N PHE A 14 16.50 -16.12 20.89
CA PHE A 14 16.10 -15.52 19.62
C PHE A 14 17.03 -15.92 18.48
N THR A 15 18.35 -15.84 18.69
CA THR A 15 19.34 -16.30 17.69
C THR A 15 19.25 -17.80 17.42
N ALA A 16 18.85 -18.60 18.42
CA ALA A 16 18.57 -20.03 18.29
C ALA A 16 17.19 -20.33 17.67
N ARG A 17 16.45 -19.32 17.19
CA ARG A 17 15.08 -19.42 16.64
C ARG A 17 14.03 -19.98 17.61
N LYS A 18 14.31 -19.96 18.91
CA LYS A 18 13.38 -20.39 19.98
C LYS A 18 12.55 -19.19 20.45
N PHE A 19 11.63 -18.73 19.61
CA PHE A 19 10.92 -17.47 19.83
C PHE A 19 10.02 -17.48 21.06
N GLU A 20 9.30 -18.58 21.34
CA GLU A 20 8.43 -18.69 22.53
C GLU A 20 9.22 -18.64 23.84
N GLU A 21 10.34 -19.35 23.92
CA GLU A 21 11.24 -19.32 25.07
C GLU A 21 11.86 -17.92 25.25
N ALA A 22 12.20 -17.25 24.14
CA ALA A 22 12.69 -15.87 24.16
C ALA A 22 11.62 -14.89 24.70
N VAL A 23 10.36 -15.04 24.27
CA VAL A 23 9.21 -14.26 24.80
C VAL A 23 9.09 -14.43 26.30
N SER A 24 9.23 -15.65 26.82
CA SER A 24 9.21 -15.90 28.27
C SER A 24 10.34 -15.16 29.00
N CYS A 25 11.56 -15.18 28.44
CA CYS A 25 12.71 -14.48 29.00
C CYS A 25 12.53 -12.95 29.00
N TYR A 26 12.07 -12.37 27.88
CA TYR A 26 11.79 -10.93 27.81
C TYR A 26 10.63 -10.53 28.72
N SER A 27 9.60 -11.36 28.86
CA SER A 27 8.49 -11.10 29.79
C SER A 27 8.97 -11.06 31.23
N LYS A 28 9.86 -11.98 31.62
CA LYS A 28 10.52 -11.94 32.94
C LYS A 28 11.39 -10.69 33.10
N ALA A 29 12.07 -10.23 32.04
CA ALA A 29 12.84 -8.98 32.08
C ALA A 29 11.94 -7.75 32.30
N ILE A 30 10.79 -7.70 31.61
CA ILE A 30 9.79 -6.63 31.74
C ILE A 30 9.19 -6.60 33.15
N ILE A 31 8.84 -7.76 33.72
CA ILE A 31 8.33 -7.84 35.10
C ILE A 31 9.36 -7.28 36.09
N LYS A 32 10.65 -7.55 35.88
CA LYS A 32 11.71 -7.02 36.74
C LYS A 32 11.96 -5.53 36.56
N ASN A 33 11.87 -5.03 35.32
CA ASN A 33 12.07 -3.63 35.01
C ASN A 33 11.19 -3.21 33.82
N PRO A 34 10.02 -2.60 34.08
CA PRO A 34 9.03 -2.28 33.05
C PRO A 34 9.28 -0.93 32.34
N ILE A 35 10.32 -0.18 32.69
CA ILE A 35 10.59 1.15 32.11
C ILE A 35 11.56 1.12 30.94
N ILE A 36 12.05 -0.05 30.53
CA ILE A 36 13.03 -0.20 29.45
C ILE A 36 12.30 -0.52 28.13
N PRO A 37 12.23 0.41 27.15
CA PRO A 37 11.49 0.21 25.89
C PRO A 37 12.03 -0.95 25.06
N THR A 38 13.35 -1.18 25.11
CA THR A 38 14.01 -2.22 24.30
C THR A 38 13.54 -3.63 24.62
N PHE A 39 13.06 -3.89 25.85
CA PHE A 39 12.54 -5.20 26.21
C PHE A 39 11.22 -5.50 25.49
N PHE A 40 10.36 -4.48 25.38
CA PHE A 40 9.11 -4.57 24.64
C PHE A 40 9.37 -4.74 23.15
N THR A 41 10.29 -3.98 22.53
CA THR A 41 10.59 -4.16 21.10
C THR A 41 11.22 -5.52 20.79
N ASN A 42 12.06 -6.06 21.68
CA ASN A 42 12.64 -7.38 21.49
C ASN A 42 11.59 -8.49 21.61
N ARG A 43 10.63 -8.35 22.52
CA ARG A 43 9.51 -9.27 22.64
C ARG A 43 8.55 -9.14 21.45
N ALA A 44 8.24 -7.92 21.02
CA ALA A 44 7.45 -7.64 19.82
C ALA A 44 8.07 -8.28 18.56
N LEU A 45 9.38 -8.22 18.40
CA LEU A 45 10.07 -8.90 17.29
C LEU A 45 9.88 -10.42 17.34
N CYS A 46 9.86 -11.04 18.52
CA CYS A 46 9.53 -12.45 18.65
C CYS A 46 8.08 -12.73 18.23
N TYR A 47 7.14 -11.88 18.66
CA TYR A 47 5.73 -11.97 18.26
C TYR A 47 5.54 -11.84 16.75
N LEU A 48 6.28 -10.94 16.08
CA LEU A 48 6.30 -10.85 14.63
C LEU A 48 6.75 -12.19 13.98
N LYS A 49 7.80 -12.83 14.52
CA LYS A 49 8.25 -14.14 14.00
C LYS A 49 7.25 -15.28 14.26
N LEU A 50 6.47 -15.16 15.33
CA LEU A 50 5.38 -16.08 15.67
C LEU A 50 4.05 -15.74 14.99
N LYS A 51 3.99 -14.68 14.17
CA LYS A 51 2.77 -14.17 13.52
C LYS A 51 1.67 -13.76 14.51
N GLN A 52 2.06 -13.34 15.71
CA GLN A 52 1.15 -12.81 16.74
C GLN A 52 1.11 -11.28 16.64
N TRP A 53 0.43 -10.78 15.61
CA TRP A 53 0.49 -9.38 15.19
C TRP A 53 -0.11 -8.41 16.21
N GLU A 54 -1.22 -8.77 16.85
CA GLU A 54 -1.89 -7.94 17.84
C GLU A 54 -1.03 -7.75 19.09
N LEU A 55 -0.36 -8.83 19.54
CA LEU A 55 0.59 -8.78 20.66
C LEU A 55 1.83 -7.96 20.32
N ALA A 56 2.35 -8.10 19.10
CA ALA A 56 3.45 -7.26 18.62
C ALA A 56 3.07 -5.78 18.58
N CYS A 57 1.88 -5.44 18.09
CA CYS A 57 1.34 -4.08 18.10
C CYS A 57 1.25 -3.52 19.52
N HIS A 58 0.73 -4.30 20.47
CA HIS A 58 0.61 -3.87 21.87
C HIS A 58 1.98 -3.54 22.47
N ASP A 59 2.96 -4.42 22.32
CA ASP A 59 4.32 -4.20 22.82
C ASP A 59 5.01 -3.01 22.15
N CYS A 60 4.85 -2.84 20.84
CA CYS A 60 5.44 -1.69 20.15
C CYS A 60 4.82 -0.37 20.62
N ARG A 61 3.49 -0.31 20.80
CA ARG A 61 2.83 0.88 21.34
C ARG A 61 3.33 1.21 22.74
N ARG A 62 3.46 0.20 23.62
CA ARG A 62 4.04 0.38 24.96
C ARG A 62 5.48 0.88 24.91
N ALA A 63 6.29 0.38 23.98
CA ALA A 63 7.66 0.88 23.79
C ALA A 63 7.67 2.35 23.33
N LEU A 64 6.79 2.72 22.41
CA LEU A 64 6.68 4.08 21.87
C LEU A 64 6.07 5.09 22.85
N ASP A 65 5.20 4.65 23.76
CA ASP A 65 4.71 5.48 24.87
C ASP A 65 5.86 5.90 25.80
N MET A 66 6.91 5.07 25.91
CA MET A 66 8.10 5.35 26.72
C MET A 66 9.18 6.10 25.93
N ASP A 67 9.41 5.71 24.68
CA ASP A 67 10.36 6.36 23.78
C ASP A 67 9.76 6.51 22.37
N PRO A 68 9.18 7.69 22.06
CA PRO A 68 8.62 7.99 20.75
C PRO A 68 9.68 8.10 19.64
N SER A 69 10.97 8.18 19.98
CA SER A 69 12.07 8.28 19.02
C SER A 69 12.62 6.90 18.60
N LEU A 70 12.05 5.82 19.13
CA LEU A 70 12.55 4.47 18.90
C LEU A 70 12.22 3.96 17.49
N VAL A 71 13.20 4.03 16.59
CA VAL A 71 13.06 3.60 15.17
C VAL A 71 12.50 2.18 15.05
N LYS A 72 13.06 1.23 15.81
CA LYS A 72 12.60 -0.18 15.79
C LYS A 72 11.16 -0.34 16.27
N GLY A 73 10.71 0.48 17.22
CA GLY A 73 9.33 0.45 17.71
C GLY A 73 8.35 0.85 16.59
N HIS A 74 8.65 1.94 15.89
CA HIS A 74 7.87 2.38 14.73
C HIS A 74 7.89 1.37 13.59
N PHE A 75 9.07 0.82 13.26
CA PHE A 75 9.22 -0.16 12.18
C PHE A 75 8.44 -1.46 12.46
N PHE A 76 8.60 -2.06 13.64
CA PHE A 76 7.89 -3.30 14.00
C PHE A 76 6.37 -3.09 14.14
N LEU A 77 5.94 -1.93 14.64
CA LEU A 77 4.52 -1.57 14.65
C LEU A 77 3.97 -1.47 13.23
N GLY A 78 4.70 -0.82 12.33
CA GLY A 78 4.35 -0.73 10.92
C GLY A 78 4.21 -2.11 10.25
N GLN A 79 5.15 -3.02 10.51
CA GLN A 79 5.08 -4.40 10.01
C GLN A 79 3.89 -5.17 10.56
N ALA A 80 3.60 -5.08 11.86
CA ALA A 80 2.44 -5.76 12.46
C ALA A 80 1.12 -5.21 11.90
N LEU A 81 0.99 -3.89 11.76
CA LEU A 81 -0.20 -3.24 11.21
C LEU A 81 -0.42 -3.60 9.74
N LEU A 82 0.65 -3.77 8.98
CA LEU A 82 0.60 -4.21 7.58
C LEU A 82 -0.02 -5.60 7.43
N GLU A 83 0.30 -6.52 8.35
CA GLU A 83 -0.27 -7.88 8.38
C GLU A 83 -1.71 -7.89 8.92
N LEU A 84 -2.09 -6.90 9.72
CA LEU A 84 -3.46 -6.67 10.19
C LEU A 84 -4.33 -5.91 9.18
N ASN A 85 -3.83 -5.65 7.96
CA ASN A 85 -4.49 -4.87 6.90
C ASN A 85 -4.82 -3.41 7.30
N MET A 86 -4.17 -2.87 8.33
CA MET A 86 -4.30 -1.48 8.78
C MET A 86 -3.31 -0.58 8.03
N TYR A 87 -3.48 -0.46 6.72
CA TYR A 87 -2.44 0.10 5.84
C TYR A 87 -2.12 1.57 6.07
N ASP A 88 -3.12 2.42 6.34
CA ASP A 88 -2.89 3.85 6.59
C ASP A 88 -1.98 4.07 7.80
N ASP A 89 -2.24 3.35 8.89
CA ASP A 89 -1.43 3.47 10.10
C ASP A 89 -0.06 2.79 9.94
N ALA A 90 0.00 1.68 9.20
CA ALA A 90 1.27 1.04 8.85
C ALA A 90 2.20 2.01 8.10
N ILE A 91 1.68 2.70 7.09
CA ILE A 91 2.43 3.70 6.30
C ILE A 91 2.92 4.83 7.20
N LYS A 92 2.07 5.40 8.07
CA LYS A 92 2.48 6.47 9.00
C LYS A 92 3.64 6.06 9.89
N HIS A 93 3.56 4.86 10.49
CA HIS A 93 4.63 4.38 11.37
C HIS A 93 5.91 4.01 10.60
N LEU A 94 5.80 3.44 9.40
CA LEU A 94 6.97 3.15 8.54
C LEU A 94 7.66 4.42 8.03
N GLN A 95 6.89 5.44 7.64
CA GLN A 95 7.42 6.76 7.29
C GLN A 95 8.15 7.37 8.48
N ARG A 96 7.51 7.36 9.67
CA ARG A 96 8.15 7.87 10.88
C ARG A 96 9.42 7.12 11.25
N ALA A 97 9.46 5.80 11.07
CA ALA A 97 10.67 5.00 11.25
C ALA A 97 11.79 5.44 10.29
N ASN A 98 11.44 5.70 9.02
CA ASN A 98 12.40 6.16 8.03
C ASN A 98 12.96 7.55 8.39
N ASP A 99 12.10 8.49 8.76
CA ASP A 99 12.51 9.85 9.14
C ASP A 99 13.42 9.81 10.38
N LEU A 100 13.03 9.08 11.42
CA LEU A 100 13.85 8.93 12.62
C LEU A 100 15.18 8.21 12.35
N ALA A 101 15.20 7.23 11.44
CA ALA A 101 16.45 6.60 11.01
C ALA A 101 17.40 7.62 10.36
N LYS A 102 16.86 8.51 9.51
CA LYS A 102 17.61 9.60 8.88
C LYS A 102 18.14 10.58 9.93
N ASP A 103 17.30 11.01 10.86
CA ASP A 103 17.67 11.96 11.92
C ASP A 103 18.76 11.39 12.85
N GLN A 104 18.66 10.11 13.18
CA GLN A 104 19.62 9.42 14.05
C GLN A 104 20.85 8.87 13.30
N LYS A 105 20.93 9.09 11.98
CA LYS A 105 21.99 8.55 11.10
C LYS A 105 22.15 7.03 11.21
N LEU A 106 21.04 6.33 11.43
CA LEU A 106 20.99 4.87 11.48
C LEU A 106 20.77 4.31 10.07
N ASN A 107 21.60 3.36 9.66
CA ASN A 107 21.47 2.70 8.37
C ASN A 107 20.72 1.37 8.51
N PHE A 108 19.49 1.32 8.00
CA PHE A 108 18.66 0.10 7.91
C PHE A 108 18.64 -0.49 6.49
N GLY A 109 19.52 -0.03 5.59
CA GLY A 109 19.50 -0.43 4.18
C GLY A 109 18.16 -0.13 3.52
N ASP A 110 17.67 -1.07 2.71
CA ASP A 110 16.37 -0.96 2.02
C ASP A 110 15.20 -1.55 2.83
N ASP A 111 15.42 -2.03 4.06
CA ASP A 111 14.36 -2.75 4.80
C ASP A 111 13.14 -1.87 5.09
N VAL A 112 13.36 -0.65 5.57
CA VAL A 112 12.26 0.28 5.92
C VAL A 112 11.55 0.78 4.67
N ALA A 113 12.31 1.16 3.64
CA ALA A 113 11.77 1.63 2.37
C ALA A 113 10.99 0.51 1.66
N SER A 114 11.51 -0.71 1.62
CA SER A 114 10.83 -1.89 1.07
C SER A 114 9.50 -2.18 1.74
N GLN A 115 9.43 -2.15 3.07
CA GLN A 115 8.17 -2.33 3.78
C GLN A 115 7.17 -1.20 3.50
N LEU A 116 7.64 0.04 3.41
CA LEU A 116 6.80 1.19 3.09
C LEU A 116 6.16 1.04 1.70
N ARG A 117 6.93 0.59 0.70
CA ARG A 117 6.42 0.30 -0.65
C ARG A 117 5.37 -0.79 -0.66
N ILE A 118 5.62 -1.89 0.04
CA ILE A 118 4.64 -3.00 0.16
C ILE A 118 3.34 -2.47 0.80
N ALA A 119 3.45 -1.63 1.83
CA ALA A 119 2.30 -1.04 2.50
C ALA A 119 1.49 -0.12 1.58
N LYS A 120 2.15 0.76 0.82
CA LYS A 120 1.49 1.61 -0.18
C LYS A 120 0.79 0.78 -1.26
N LYS A 121 1.48 -0.22 -1.82
CA LYS A 121 0.91 -1.10 -2.86
C LYS A 121 -0.31 -1.88 -2.36
N LYS A 122 -0.25 -2.44 -1.14
CA LYS A 122 -1.40 -3.15 -0.55
C LYS A 122 -2.57 -2.19 -0.28
N ARG A 123 -2.31 -0.99 0.26
CA ARG A 123 -3.32 0.05 0.44
C ARG A 123 -4.02 0.38 -0.87
N TRP A 124 -3.25 0.60 -1.92
CA TRP A 124 -3.76 0.91 -3.26
C TRP A 124 -4.67 -0.21 -3.77
N SER A 125 -4.23 -1.47 -3.67
CA SER A 125 -5.06 -2.63 -4.08
C SER A 125 -6.43 -2.63 -3.40
N VAL A 126 -6.48 -2.35 -2.09
CA VAL A 126 -7.74 -2.34 -1.34
C VAL A 126 -8.65 -1.16 -1.73
N LEU A 127 -8.07 0.02 -1.98
CA LEU A 127 -8.85 1.17 -2.47
C LEU A 127 -9.41 0.90 -3.86
N GLU A 128 -8.62 0.28 -4.73
CA GLU A 128 -9.02 -0.10 -6.08
C GLU A 128 -10.14 -1.14 -6.07
N GLU A 129 -10.01 -2.20 -5.27
CA GLU A 129 -11.05 -3.21 -5.06
C GLU A 129 -12.35 -2.59 -4.55
N LYS A 130 -12.27 -1.66 -3.60
CA LYS A 130 -13.44 -0.95 -3.07
C LYS A 130 -14.12 -0.10 -4.15
N ARG A 131 -13.35 0.58 -5.00
CA ARG A 131 -13.91 1.37 -6.12
C ARG A 131 -14.63 0.46 -7.10
N ILE A 132 -14.01 -0.64 -7.52
CA ILE A 132 -14.61 -1.63 -8.42
C ILE A 132 -15.91 -2.18 -7.82
N MET A 133 -15.92 -2.47 -6.52
CA MET A 133 -17.12 -2.95 -5.83
C MET A 133 -18.26 -1.92 -5.86
N GLN A 134 -17.97 -0.64 -5.63
CA GLN A 134 -18.97 0.44 -5.72
C GLN A 134 -19.54 0.58 -7.13
N GLU A 135 -18.71 0.43 -8.16
CA GLU A 135 -19.16 0.47 -9.56
C GLU A 135 -20.08 -0.73 -9.89
N ILE A 136 -19.72 -1.95 -9.45
CA ILE A 136 -20.55 -3.15 -9.63
C ILE A 136 -21.89 -3.00 -8.89
N GLU A 137 -21.86 -2.48 -7.67
CA GLU A 137 -23.06 -2.23 -6.87
C GLU A 137 -23.96 -1.20 -7.57
N LEU A 138 -23.40 -0.11 -8.08
CA LEU A 138 -24.13 0.91 -8.84
C LEU A 138 -24.73 0.33 -10.12
N GLN A 139 -23.96 -0.43 -10.90
CA GLN A 139 -24.45 -1.07 -12.12
C GLN A 139 -25.62 -2.01 -11.81
N THR A 140 -25.50 -2.81 -10.74
CA THR A 140 -26.56 -3.73 -10.30
C THR A 140 -27.81 -2.98 -9.87
N TYR A 141 -27.63 -1.91 -9.08
CA TYR A 141 -28.72 -1.05 -8.62
C TYR A 141 -29.46 -0.38 -9.76
N LEU A 142 -28.75 0.20 -10.74
CA LEU A 142 -29.34 0.85 -11.90
C LEU A 142 -30.10 -0.16 -12.79
N ASN A 143 -29.51 -1.33 -13.05
CA ASN A 143 -30.19 -2.40 -13.78
C ASN A 143 -31.48 -2.85 -13.08
N ARG A 144 -31.48 -2.93 -11.75
CA ARG A 144 -32.68 -3.22 -10.97
C ARG A 144 -33.72 -2.12 -11.14
N LEU A 145 -33.35 -0.84 -11.02
CA LEU A 145 -34.30 0.27 -11.18
C LEU A 145 -34.97 0.27 -12.56
N ILE A 146 -34.23 -0.04 -13.63
CA ILE A 146 -34.79 -0.13 -14.98
C ILE A 146 -35.83 -1.26 -15.07
N ARG A 147 -35.55 -2.42 -14.46
CA ARG A 147 -36.49 -3.55 -14.41
C ARG A 147 -37.72 -3.24 -13.56
N ASP A 148 -37.52 -2.64 -12.38
CA ASP A 148 -38.60 -2.25 -11.48
C ASP A 148 -39.51 -1.19 -12.16
N ASP A 149 -38.94 -0.25 -12.92
CA ASP A 149 -39.71 0.73 -13.69
C ASP A 149 -40.49 0.07 -14.85
N LYS A 150 -39.86 -0.84 -15.59
CA LYS A 150 -40.54 -1.65 -16.61
C LYS A 150 -41.73 -2.40 -16.01
N ASP A 151 -41.56 -3.06 -14.86
CA ASP A 151 -42.63 -3.82 -14.21
C ASP A 151 -43.77 -2.88 -13.74
N ARG A 152 -43.45 -1.70 -13.20
CA ARG A 152 -44.47 -0.68 -12.87
C ARG A 152 -45.24 -0.20 -14.09
N GLN A 153 -44.56 0.11 -15.19
CA GLN A 153 -45.23 0.52 -16.44
C GLN A 153 -46.14 -0.60 -16.95
N CYS A 154 -45.68 -1.86 -16.88
CA CYS A 154 -46.48 -3.02 -17.22
C CYS A 154 -47.73 -3.15 -16.35
N GLU A 155 -47.61 -3.00 -15.02
CA GLU A 155 -48.75 -3.05 -14.10
C GLU A 155 -49.77 -1.93 -14.37
N VAL A 156 -49.30 -0.71 -14.63
CA VAL A 156 -50.18 0.43 -14.97
C VAL A 156 -50.95 0.16 -16.25
N LEU A 157 -50.30 -0.42 -17.28
CA LEU A 157 -50.99 -0.81 -18.52
C LEU A 157 -52.00 -1.94 -18.29
N ARG A 158 -51.65 -2.97 -17.51
CA ARG A 158 -52.59 -4.06 -17.15
C ARG A 158 -53.83 -3.54 -16.44
N ASN A 159 -53.66 -2.54 -15.58
CA ASN A 159 -54.77 -1.96 -14.82
C ASN A 159 -55.64 -0.99 -15.65
N LYS A 160 -55.06 -0.33 -16.67
CA LYS A 160 -55.78 0.62 -17.53
C LYS A 160 -56.48 -0.03 -18.72
N ALA A 161 -55.91 -1.08 -19.28
CA ALA A 161 -56.40 -1.72 -20.49
C ALA A 161 -56.85 -3.16 -20.20
N GLY A 162 -58.11 -3.48 -20.52
CA GLY A 162 -58.52 -4.88 -20.69
C GLY A 162 -57.65 -5.58 -21.75
N PHE A 163 -57.62 -6.92 -21.72
CA PHE A 163 -56.80 -7.74 -22.63
C PHE A 163 -57.24 -7.55 -24.10
N ASN A 164 -56.58 -6.65 -24.82
CA ASN A 164 -56.80 -6.35 -26.24
C ASN A 164 -55.46 -6.43 -27.01
N GLU A 165 -55.49 -6.65 -28.34
CA GLU A 165 -54.28 -6.74 -29.19
C GLU A 165 -53.38 -5.51 -29.12
N ASN A 166 -53.95 -4.30 -29.01
CA ASN A 166 -53.20 -3.06 -28.81
C ASN A 166 -52.37 -3.08 -27.52
N THR A 167 -52.87 -3.72 -26.46
CA THR A 167 -52.17 -3.81 -25.18
C THR A 167 -50.93 -4.69 -25.28
N SER A 168 -50.99 -5.78 -26.06
CA SER A 168 -49.84 -6.67 -26.32
C SER A 168 -48.70 -5.95 -27.04
N SER A 169 -49.04 -5.12 -28.04
CA SER A 169 -48.07 -4.29 -28.76
C SER A 169 -47.37 -3.27 -27.85
N GLU A 170 -48.12 -2.62 -26.95
CA GLU A 170 -47.55 -1.68 -25.97
C GLU A 170 -46.63 -2.37 -24.95
N PHE A 171 -46.95 -3.58 -24.48
CA PHE A 171 -46.04 -4.38 -23.64
C PHE A 171 -44.72 -4.68 -24.34
N MET A 172 -44.77 -5.11 -25.61
CA MET A 172 -43.55 -5.38 -26.38
C MET A 172 -42.69 -4.14 -26.55
N LYS A 173 -43.28 -2.95 -26.73
CA LYS A 173 -42.52 -1.69 -26.79
C LYS A 173 -41.81 -1.37 -25.47
N ILE A 174 -42.49 -1.58 -24.33
CA ILE A 174 -41.90 -1.35 -23.00
C ILE A 174 -40.75 -2.33 -22.75
N GLU A 175 -40.95 -3.61 -23.09
CA GLU A 175 -39.92 -4.64 -22.95
C GLU A 175 -38.70 -4.33 -23.83
N ALA A 176 -38.90 -4.02 -25.11
CA ALA A 176 -37.83 -3.61 -26.02
C ALA A 176 -37.12 -2.32 -25.55
N GLY A 177 -37.87 -1.37 -24.97
CA GLY A 177 -37.30 -0.15 -24.39
C GLY A 177 -36.42 -0.44 -23.18
N CYS A 178 -36.86 -1.32 -22.29
CA CYS A 178 -36.09 -1.79 -21.14
C CYS A 178 -34.80 -2.49 -21.56
N ASP A 179 -34.89 -3.44 -22.51
CA ASP A 179 -33.73 -4.17 -23.01
C ASP A 179 -32.71 -3.23 -23.66
N ARG A 180 -33.18 -2.22 -24.41
CA ARG A 180 -32.31 -1.19 -24.99
C ARG A 180 -31.60 -0.38 -23.92
N HIS A 181 -32.31 0.10 -22.89
CA HIS A 181 -31.67 0.88 -21.81
C HIS A 181 -30.67 0.04 -21.00
N ILE A 182 -30.98 -1.24 -20.73
CA ILE A 182 -30.05 -2.17 -20.07
C ILE A 182 -28.80 -2.38 -20.94
N ALA A 183 -28.97 -2.57 -22.26
CA ALA A 183 -27.85 -2.74 -23.17
C ALA A 183 -26.96 -1.48 -23.25
N GLU A 184 -27.57 -0.30 -23.35
CA GLU A 184 -26.86 0.98 -23.34
C GLU A 184 -26.08 1.19 -22.02
N LEU A 185 -26.72 0.92 -20.87
CA LEU A 185 -26.10 1.01 -19.55
C LEU A 185 -24.91 0.06 -19.42
N ASN A 186 -25.10 -1.21 -19.76
CA ASN A 186 -24.04 -2.20 -19.68
C ASN A 186 -22.89 -1.90 -20.65
N SER A 187 -23.19 -1.33 -21.84
CA SER A 187 -22.16 -0.85 -22.76
C SER A 187 -21.35 0.31 -22.17
N LEU A 188 -21.99 1.22 -21.43
CA LEU A 188 -21.30 2.32 -20.74
C LEU A 188 -20.34 1.78 -19.67
N PHE A 189 -20.78 0.84 -18.84
CA PHE A 189 -19.91 0.20 -17.84
C PHE A 189 -18.82 -0.68 -18.46
N ALA A 190 -19.06 -1.30 -19.62
CA ALA A 190 -18.05 -2.05 -20.36
C ALA A 190 -16.94 -1.14 -20.93
N LYS A 191 -17.27 0.06 -21.41
CA LYS A 191 -16.25 1.05 -21.85
C LYS A 191 -15.38 1.54 -20.69
N ILE A 192 -15.92 1.57 -19.48
CA ILE A 192 -15.15 1.84 -18.25
C ILE A 192 -14.26 0.63 -17.92
N ASP A 193 -14.73 -0.60 -18.17
CA ASP A 193 -13.98 -1.84 -18.01
C ASP A 193 -12.74 -1.93 -18.91
N ASP A 194 -12.80 -1.46 -20.16
CA ASP A 194 -11.62 -1.41 -21.03
C ASP A 194 -10.52 -0.47 -20.50
N ARG A 195 -10.90 0.52 -19.67
CA ARG A 195 -9.95 1.36 -18.90
C ARG A 195 -9.51 0.72 -17.58
N ARG A 196 -10.04 -0.46 -17.19
CA ARG A 196 -9.61 -1.29 -16.03
C ARG A 196 -8.37 -2.13 -16.32
N ARG A 197 -7.56 -1.79 -17.35
CA ARG A 197 -6.18 -2.31 -17.39
C ARG A 197 -5.56 -2.08 -16.02
N LYS A 198 -5.00 -3.15 -15.45
CA LYS A 198 -4.43 -3.18 -14.10
C LYS A 198 -3.59 -1.92 -13.92
N ARG A 199 -4.06 -1.03 -13.05
CA ARG A 199 -3.44 0.26 -12.74
C ARG A 199 -2.16 -0.01 -11.96
N ASP A 200 -1.10 -0.34 -12.70
CA ASP A 200 0.23 -0.59 -12.18
C ASP A 200 1.17 0.39 -12.85
N VAL A 201 1.98 1.06 -12.05
CA VAL A 201 3.02 1.94 -12.59
C VAL A 201 4.12 1.04 -13.15
N PRO A 202 4.48 1.17 -14.43
CA PRO A 202 5.55 0.36 -14.98
C PRO A 202 6.88 0.57 -14.25
N ASP A 203 7.58 -0.53 -13.92
CA ASP A 203 8.84 -0.52 -13.15
C ASP A 203 9.96 0.35 -13.74
N TYR A 204 9.89 0.67 -15.03
CA TYR A 204 10.86 1.55 -15.71
C TYR A 204 10.59 3.05 -15.47
N LEU A 205 9.39 3.42 -15.02
CA LEU A 205 9.06 4.77 -14.58
C LEU A 205 9.40 5.01 -13.10
N CYS A 206 9.72 3.93 -12.38
CA CYS A 206 10.06 3.98 -10.97
C CYS A 206 11.58 4.08 -10.76
N GLY A 207 11.99 4.91 -9.79
CA GLY A 207 13.39 5.07 -9.44
C GLY A 207 13.96 3.79 -8.82
N LYS A 208 15.24 3.47 -9.05
CA LYS A 208 15.83 2.21 -8.54
C LYS A 208 16.14 2.20 -7.03
N ILE A 209 15.95 3.34 -6.35
CA ILE A 209 16.17 3.50 -4.91
C ILE A 209 14.81 3.62 -4.19
N SER A 210 14.02 4.64 -4.52
CA SER A 210 12.68 4.81 -3.92
C SER A 210 11.67 3.79 -4.42
N PHE A 211 11.82 3.28 -5.65
CA PHE A 211 10.79 2.58 -6.44
C PHE A 211 9.44 3.30 -6.47
N GLU A 212 9.46 4.60 -6.27
CA GLU A 212 8.34 5.50 -6.53
C GLU A 212 8.48 6.06 -7.95
N LEU A 213 7.38 6.57 -8.49
CA LEU A 213 7.37 7.24 -9.78
C LEU A 213 8.38 8.39 -9.76
N MET A 214 9.32 8.40 -10.71
CA MET A 214 10.42 9.38 -10.73
C MET A 214 9.88 10.78 -10.97
N ARG A 215 10.11 11.70 -10.02
CA ARG A 215 9.72 13.11 -10.18
C ARG A 215 10.75 13.87 -10.98
N GLU A 216 12.03 13.63 -10.67
CA GLU A 216 13.16 14.27 -11.33
C GLU A 216 14.16 13.22 -11.83
N PRO A 217 13.87 12.55 -12.96
CA PRO A 217 14.74 11.51 -13.49
C PRO A 217 16.10 12.06 -13.92
N VAL A 218 17.16 11.47 -13.38
CA VAL A 218 18.56 11.72 -13.75
C VAL A 218 19.23 10.42 -14.17
N ILE A 219 20.08 10.48 -15.19
CA ILE A 219 20.80 9.32 -15.73
C ILE A 219 22.28 9.38 -15.33
N THR A 220 22.82 8.23 -14.92
CA THR A 220 24.24 8.05 -14.60
C THR A 220 25.04 7.70 -15.87
N PRO A 221 26.38 7.85 -15.88
CA PRO A 221 27.21 7.39 -17.01
C PRO A 221 27.05 5.90 -17.34
N SER A 222 26.62 5.10 -16.37
CA SER A 222 26.29 3.69 -16.51
C SER A 222 24.97 3.43 -17.24
N GLY A 223 24.23 4.49 -17.60
CA GLY A 223 22.96 4.42 -18.32
C GLY A 223 21.74 4.15 -17.44
N ILE A 224 21.86 4.23 -16.12
CA ILE A 224 20.75 3.94 -15.20
C ILE A 224 20.08 5.24 -14.77
N THR A 225 18.75 5.26 -14.81
CA THR A 225 17.97 6.41 -14.37
C THR A 225 17.48 6.22 -12.94
N TYR A 226 17.65 7.27 -12.13
CA TYR A 226 17.20 7.37 -10.75
C TYR A 226 16.38 8.65 -10.57
N ASP A 227 15.62 8.75 -9.48
CA ASP A 227 15.15 10.05 -9.02
C ASP A 227 16.34 10.84 -8.43
N ARG A 228 16.48 12.11 -8.80
CA ARG A 228 17.55 13.00 -8.36
C ARG A 228 17.71 12.96 -6.84
N LYS A 229 16.61 13.11 -6.11
CA LYS A 229 16.65 13.22 -4.64
C LYS A 229 17.29 11.98 -4.02
N ASP A 230 16.95 10.80 -4.53
CA ASP A 230 17.39 9.54 -3.96
C ASP A 230 18.87 9.28 -4.27
N ILE A 231 19.31 9.53 -5.51
CA ILE A 231 20.71 9.28 -5.89
C ILE A 231 21.65 10.30 -5.23
N GLU A 232 21.24 11.55 -5.08
CA GLU A 232 22.02 12.56 -4.36
C GLU A 232 22.15 12.20 -2.88
N GLU A 233 21.06 11.72 -2.25
CA GLU A 233 21.10 11.23 -0.87
C GLU A 233 22.02 10.01 -0.72
N HIS A 234 21.99 9.08 -1.67
CA HIS A 234 22.88 7.91 -1.70
C HIS A 234 24.35 8.31 -1.80
N LEU A 235 24.70 9.20 -2.74
CA LEU A 235 26.08 9.65 -2.95
C LEU A 235 26.65 10.36 -1.72
N GLN A 236 25.83 11.14 -1.01
CA GLN A 236 26.25 11.84 0.20
C GLN A 236 26.37 10.94 1.43
N ARG A 237 25.47 9.95 1.59
CA ARG A 237 25.34 9.16 2.83
C ARG A 237 25.98 7.79 2.77
N VAL A 238 25.89 7.12 1.63
CA VAL A 238 26.32 5.73 1.45
C VAL A 238 27.71 5.69 0.85
N GLY A 239 27.92 6.42 -0.24
CA GLY A 239 29.23 6.54 -0.88
C GLY A 239 29.16 6.91 -2.36
N HIS A 240 30.31 7.29 -2.90
CA HIS A 240 30.48 7.79 -4.26
C HIS A 240 30.54 6.66 -5.30
N PHE A 241 29.47 5.87 -5.39
CA PHE A 241 29.36 4.78 -6.36
C PHE A 241 27.91 4.59 -6.81
N ASP A 242 27.71 4.09 -8.03
CA ASP A 242 26.40 3.77 -8.60
C ASP A 242 25.75 2.60 -7.83
N PRO A 243 24.52 2.75 -7.28
CA PRO A 243 23.88 1.74 -6.44
C PRO A 243 23.75 0.35 -7.08
N VAL A 244 23.60 0.31 -8.42
CA VAL A 244 23.33 -0.92 -9.16
C VAL A 244 24.61 -1.51 -9.73
N THR A 245 25.41 -0.71 -10.45
CA THR A 245 26.62 -1.20 -11.13
C THR A 245 27.86 -1.18 -10.26
N ARG A 246 27.83 -0.47 -9.12
CA ARG A 246 28.96 -0.30 -8.20
C ARG A 246 30.18 0.37 -8.83
N THR A 247 30.00 1.08 -9.94
CA THR A 247 31.03 1.90 -10.56
C THR A 247 31.16 3.23 -9.82
N ASP A 248 32.35 3.84 -9.82
CA ASP A 248 32.56 5.13 -9.18
C ASP A 248 31.65 6.20 -9.81
N LEU A 249 30.92 6.93 -8.96
CA LEU A 249 29.92 7.90 -9.38
C LEU A 249 29.99 9.11 -8.45
N THR A 250 29.99 10.30 -9.04
CA THR A 250 29.95 11.58 -8.31
C THR A 250 28.76 12.43 -8.75
N GLN A 251 28.33 13.36 -7.90
CA GLN A 251 27.09 14.13 -8.13
C GLN A 251 27.14 14.98 -9.40
N ASP A 252 28.32 15.47 -9.78
CA ASP A 252 28.58 16.24 -10.99
C ASP A 252 28.38 15.44 -12.29
N GLN A 253 28.39 14.11 -12.21
CA GLN A 253 28.17 13.22 -13.35
C GLN A 253 26.69 12.94 -13.62
N LEU A 254 25.77 13.41 -12.76
CA LEU A 254 24.33 13.20 -12.91
C LEU A 254 23.76 14.12 -14.00
N ILE A 255 23.26 13.52 -15.07
CA ILE A 255 22.67 14.26 -16.20
C ILE A 255 21.14 14.22 -16.10
N PRO A 256 20.42 15.36 -16.17
CA PRO A 256 18.95 15.36 -16.24
C PRO A 256 18.44 14.54 -17.43
N ASN A 257 17.59 13.55 -17.18
CA ASN A 257 17.00 12.72 -18.24
C ASN A 257 15.66 13.33 -18.69
N LEU A 258 15.74 14.35 -19.54
CA LEU A 258 14.57 15.09 -20.03
C LEU A 258 13.57 14.20 -20.79
N ALA A 259 14.07 13.23 -21.56
CA ALA A 259 13.21 12.28 -22.27
C ALA A 259 12.37 11.44 -21.30
N MET A 260 12.99 10.91 -20.23
CA MET A 260 12.23 10.20 -19.21
C MET A 260 11.27 11.11 -18.44
N LYS A 261 11.62 12.39 -18.24
CA LYS A 261 10.70 13.36 -17.63
C LYS A 261 9.44 13.53 -18.46
N GLU A 262 9.56 13.71 -19.78
CA GLU A 262 8.42 13.81 -20.70
C GLU A 262 7.57 12.54 -20.70
N VAL A 263 8.20 11.36 -20.66
CA VAL A 263 7.49 10.07 -20.58
C VAL A 263 6.71 9.95 -19.28
N VAL A 264 7.32 10.28 -18.13
CA VAL A 264 6.64 10.25 -16.83
C VAL A 264 5.49 11.26 -16.80
N ASP A 265 5.69 12.47 -17.32
CA ASP A 265 4.66 13.51 -17.33
C ASP A 265 3.48 13.13 -18.23
N THR A 266 3.75 12.54 -19.40
CA THR A 266 2.71 12.00 -20.28
C THR A 266 1.95 10.89 -19.58
N PHE A 267 2.66 9.97 -18.91
CA PHE A 267 2.04 8.89 -18.16
C PHE A 267 1.12 9.43 -17.04
N ILE A 268 1.57 10.42 -16.27
CA ILE A 268 0.75 11.06 -15.23
C ILE A 268 -0.46 11.78 -15.83
N GLY A 269 -0.30 12.47 -16.96
CA GLY A 269 -1.41 13.16 -17.64
C GLY A 269 -2.50 12.21 -18.11
N GLU A 270 -2.13 11.00 -18.54
CA GLU A 270 -3.07 9.94 -18.90
C GLU A 270 -3.59 9.16 -17.67
N ASN A 271 -2.81 9.15 -16.59
CA ASN A 271 -3.03 8.34 -15.39
C ASN A 271 -2.87 9.20 -14.14
N GLU A 272 -3.79 10.13 -13.90
CA GLU A 272 -3.75 11.01 -12.71
C GLU A 272 -3.70 10.20 -11.39
N TRP A 273 -4.25 8.99 -11.41
CA TRP A 273 -4.22 8.05 -10.29
C TRP A 273 -2.80 7.62 -9.90
N ALA A 274 -1.82 7.71 -10.79
CA ALA A 274 -0.44 7.29 -10.53
C ALA A 274 0.31 8.23 -9.57
N ILE A 275 -0.21 9.43 -9.30
CA ILE A 275 0.36 10.38 -8.34
C ILE A 275 0.28 9.82 -6.90
N ASP A 276 -0.74 8.99 -6.64
CA ASP A 276 -1.05 8.43 -5.32
C ASP A 276 -0.50 7.00 -5.13
N TYR A 277 0.24 6.46 -6.11
CA TYR A 277 0.90 5.15 -6.06
C TYR A 277 2.15 5.16 -5.16
#